data_AF-A0A955FF78-F1
#
_entry.id   AF-A0A955FF78-F1
#
_cell.length_a   1.000
_cell.length_b   1.000
_cell.length_c   1.000
_cell.angle_alpha   90.00
_cell.angle_beta   90.00
_cell.angle_gamma   90.00
#
_symmetry.space_group_name_H-M   'P 1'
#
loop_
_entity.id
_entity.type
_entity.pdbx_description
1 polymer ?
#
loop_
_entity_poly.entity_id
_entity_poly.type
_entity_poly.pdbx_seq_one_letter_code
_entity_poly.pdbx_strand_id
1 'polypeptide(L)'
;MKQTVKKPVKKDPEIQGFSYDEFYTNDLALSPALKDHLKSLDLDWRFINRLQFRERGYHRSHWQPFKLENADSMTAITGVDAEGMVVRGDLVLATRPKALGDRHRDFLKQRRARYNGYNKEKARELRDSIREAGLGAHAKVYEGYEDNT
;
A
#
# COMPACT_ATOMS: atom_id res chain seq x y z
N MET A 1 -43.74 -14.52 -32.39
CA MET A 1 -42.37 -14.44 -31.82
C MET A 1 -42.26 -13.14 -31.04
N LYS A 2 -42.12 -13.17 -29.70
CA LYS A 2 -42.03 -11.95 -28.88
C LYS A 2 -40.58 -11.46 -28.88
N GLN A 3 -40.34 -10.27 -29.45
CA GLN A 3 -39.04 -9.59 -29.36
C GLN A 3 -38.85 -9.05 -27.94
N THR A 4 -37.84 -9.55 -27.24
CA THR A 4 -37.41 -9.02 -25.95
C THR A 4 -36.57 -7.76 -26.18
N VAL A 5 -37.16 -6.61 -25.89
CA VAL A 5 -36.46 -5.32 -25.84
C VAL A 5 -35.48 -5.37 -24.67
N LYS A 6 -34.18 -5.51 -24.96
CA LYS A 6 -33.12 -5.36 -23.96
C LYS A 6 -33.13 -3.91 -23.47
N LYS A 7 -33.51 -3.69 -22.21
CA LYS A 7 -33.43 -2.37 -21.58
C LYS A 7 -31.96 -1.90 -21.61
N PRO A 8 -31.69 -0.63 -21.93
CA PRO A 8 -30.33 -0.11 -21.88
C PRO A 8 -29.83 -0.20 -20.43
N VAL A 9 -28.69 -0.85 -20.26
CA VAL A 9 -27.95 -0.88 -18.99
C VAL A 9 -27.69 0.58 -18.61
N LYS A 10 -28.15 1.00 -17.43
CA LYS A 10 -27.86 2.33 -16.91
C LYS A 10 -26.34 2.46 -16.84
N LYS A 11 -25.76 3.34 -17.67
CA LYS A 11 -24.36 3.71 -17.54
C LYS A 11 -24.18 4.35 -16.17
N ASP A 12 -23.19 3.87 -15.43
CA ASP A 12 -22.76 4.48 -14.18
C ASP A 12 -22.43 5.97 -14.42
N PRO A 13 -22.67 6.85 -13.44
CA PRO A 13 -22.51 8.29 -13.60
C PRO A 13 -21.08 8.63 -14.03
N GLU A 14 -20.88 9.28 -15.19
CA GLU A 14 -19.55 9.66 -15.63
C GLU A 14 -18.96 10.74 -14.70
N ILE A 15 -17.97 10.35 -13.88
CA ILE A 15 -17.16 11.28 -13.10
C ILE A 15 -16.05 11.79 -14.00
N GLN A 16 -15.99 13.11 -14.21
CA GLN A 16 -15.07 13.74 -15.15
C GLN A 16 -13.60 13.42 -14.79
N GLY A 17 -12.87 12.84 -15.73
CA GLY A 17 -11.46 12.44 -15.55
C GLY A 17 -11.24 11.11 -14.84
N PHE A 18 -12.31 10.33 -14.58
CA PHE A 18 -12.21 9.03 -13.93
C PHE A 18 -12.50 7.88 -14.90
N SER A 19 -11.55 6.95 -15.00
CA SER A 19 -11.75 5.68 -15.72
C SER A 19 -12.31 4.64 -14.76
N TYR A 20 -13.56 4.23 -14.99
CA TYR A 20 -14.16 3.10 -14.28
C TYR A 20 -13.39 1.80 -14.51
N ASP A 21 -12.80 1.61 -15.69
CA ASP A 21 -11.98 0.44 -16.01
C ASP A 21 -10.73 0.37 -15.13
N GLU A 22 -10.05 1.51 -14.87
CA GLU A 22 -8.92 1.59 -13.93
C GLU A 22 -9.34 1.33 -12.48
N PHE A 23 -10.57 1.71 -12.12
CA PHE A 23 -11.11 1.49 -10.79
C PHE A 23 -11.49 0.05 -10.50
N TYR A 24 -12.02 -0.66 -11.50
CA TYR A 24 -12.33 -2.09 -11.41
C TYR A 24 -11.08 -2.97 -11.56
N THR A 25 -10.00 -2.46 -12.17
CA THR A 25 -8.69 -3.16 -12.20
C THR A 25 -7.83 -2.88 -10.98
N ASN A 26 -7.98 -1.71 -10.33
CA ASN A 26 -7.23 -1.35 -9.13
C ASN A 26 -8.16 -0.92 -8.00
N ASP A 27 -8.44 -1.87 -7.10
CA ASP A 27 -9.29 -1.66 -5.94
C ASP A 27 -8.74 -0.65 -4.91
N LEU A 28 -7.52 -0.15 -5.11
CA LEU A 28 -6.90 0.86 -4.24
C LEU A 28 -6.74 2.21 -4.93
N ALA A 29 -7.26 2.38 -6.14
CA ALA A 29 -7.22 3.64 -6.85
C ALA A 29 -8.12 4.69 -6.17
N LEU A 30 -7.55 5.86 -5.88
CA LEU A 30 -8.28 7.05 -5.47
C LEU A 30 -8.74 7.87 -6.69
N SER A 31 -9.84 8.61 -6.52
CA SER A 31 -10.28 9.60 -7.49
C SER A 31 -9.19 10.65 -7.74
N PRO A 32 -9.05 11.20 -8.96
CA PRO A 32 -8.07 12.25 -9.26
C PRO A 32 -8.19 13.46 -8.32
N ALA A 33 -9.41 13.92 -8.05
CA ALA A 33 -9.67 15.04 -7.16
C ALA A 33 -9.15 14.79 -5.73
N LEU A 34 -9.37 13.59 -5.18
CA LEU A 34 -8.87 13.24 -3.86
C LEU A 34 -7.34 13.11 -3.83
N LYS A 35 -6.72 12.57 -4.90
CA LYS A 35 -5.25 12.53 -5.02
C LYS A 35 -4.64 13.93 -5.02
N ASP A 36 -5.20 14.85 -5.78
CA ASP A 36 -4.68 16.21 -5.90
C ASP A 36 -4.88 16.99 -4.60
N HIS A 37 -6.01 16.79 -3.92
CA HIS A 37 -6.23 17.33 -2.58
C HIS A 37 -5.17 16.82 -1.58
N LEU A 38 -4.92 15.52 -1.52
CA LEU A 38 -3.90 14.94 -0.61
C LEU A 38 -2.49 15.43 -0.91
N LYS A 39 -2.14 15.58 -2.20
CA LYS A 39 -0.86 16.18 -2.62
C LYS A 39 -0.73 17.63 -2.19
N SER A 40 -1.82 18.42 -2.30
CA SER A 40 -1.81 19.83 -1.88
C SER A 40 -1.53 19.99 -0.37
N LEU A 41 -1.89 18.99 0.42
CA LEU A 41 -1.64 18.92 1.87
C LEU A 41 -0.28 18.28 2.23
N ASP A 42 0.53 17.91 1.23
CA ASP A 42 1.79 17.18 1.38
C ASP A 42 1.64 15.89 2.23
N LEU A 43 0.57 15.15 1.97
CA LEU A 43 0.28 13.89 2.65
C LEU A 43 0.62 12.69 1.76
N ASP A 44 1.30 11.72 2.35
CA ASP A 44 1.33 10.34 1.86
C ASP A 44 -0.03 9.69 2.20
N TRP A 45 -0.53 8.80 1.34
CA TRP A 45 -1.77 8.06 1.59
C TRP A 45 -1.63 6.56 1.30
N ARG A 46 -2.48 5.76 1.95
CA ARG A 46 -2.69 4.34 1.66
C ARG A 46 -4.02 3.89 2.24
N PHE A 47 -4.56 2.79 1.74
CA PHE A 47 -5.62 2.08 2.45
C PHE A 47 -5.03 1.18 3.55
N ILE A 48 -5.72 1.11 4.68
CA ILE A 48 -5.43 0.21 5.79
C ILE A 48 -6.70 -0.55 6.17
N ASN A 49 -6.56 -1.72 6.79
CA ASN A 49 -7.71 -2.49 7.24
C ASN A 49 -8.44 -1.74 8.38
N ARG A 50 -9.75 -1.54 8.19
CA ARG A 50 -10.63 -0.77 9.08
C ARG A 50 -10.84 -1.45 10.43
N LEU A 51 -10.92 -2.78 10.46
CA LEU A 51 -11.06 -3.54 11.70
C LEU A 51 -9.81 -3.35 12.58
N GLN A 52 -8.63 -3.57 12.00
CA GLN A 52 -7.36 -3.35 12.71
C GLN A 52 -7.22 -1.91 13.22
N PHE A 53 -7.73 -0.93 12.46
CA PHE A 53 -7.72 0.46 12.89
C PHE A 53 -8.67 0.70 14.08
N ARG A 54 -9.92 0.22 14.02
CA ARG A 54 -10.91 0.38 15.09
C ARG A 54 -10.46 -0.26 16.41
N GLU A 55 -9.85 -1.44 16.35
CA GLU A 55 -9.40 -2.15 17.55
C GLU A 55 -8.19 -1.50 18.21
N ARG A 56 -7.29 -0.87 17.43
CA ARG A 56 -6.02 -0.34 17.94
C ARG A 56 -5.99 1.18 18.08
N GLY A 57 -6.92 1.90 17.46
CA GLY A 57 -6.96 3.37 17.41
C GLY A 57 -5.86 4.03 16.57
N TYR A 58 -4.78 3.32 16.24
CA TYR A 58 -3.69 3.79 15.39
C TYR A 58 -3.03 2.63 14.65
N HIS A 59 -2.61 2.86 13.41
CA HIS A 59 -1.85 1.88 12.63
C HIS A 59 -0.35 2.03 12.88
N ARG A 60 0.39 0.91 12.86
CA ARG A 60 1.86 0.88 12.98
C ARG A 60 2.47 1.81 11.90
N SER A 61 3.45 2.65 12.26
CA SER A 61 4.08 3.64 11.37
C SER A 61 3.34 4.98 11.15
N HIS A 62 2.62 5.48 12.15
CA HIS A 62 2.05 6.84 12.19
C HIS A 62 1.02 7.16 11.09
N TRP A 63 0.32 6.15 10.60
CA TRP A 63 -0.79 6.34 9.68
C TRP A 63 -2.06 6.69 10.47
N GLN A 64 -2.71 7.78 10.07
CA GLN A 64 -3.92 8.31 10.69
C GLN A 64 -5.07 8.26 9.69
N PRO A 65 -6.31 7.99 10.12
CA PRO A 65 -7.45 7.96 9.20
C PRO A 65 -7.65 9.35 8.61
N PHE A 66 -7.83 9.41 7.29
CA PHE A 66 -8.18 10.65 6.63
C PHE A 66 -9.68 10.89 6.77
N LYS A 67 -10.02 12.03 7.37
CA LYS A 67 -11.40 12.45 7.60
C LYS A 67 -11.73 13.63 6.70
N LEU A 68 -12.91 13.57 6.09
CA LEU A 68 -13.49 14.69 5.36
C LEU A 68 -14.67 15.22 6.17
N GLU A 69 -14.74 16.54 6.27
CA GLU A 69 -15.87 17.22 6.91
C GLU A 69 -17.13 17.14 6.04
N ASN A 70 -16.96 17.15 4.71
CA ASN A 70 -18.06 17.06 3.75
C ASN A 70 -17.80 15.92 2.75
N ALA A 71 -18.80 15.06 2.58
CA ALA A 71 -18.80 14.02 1.55
C ALA A 71 -19.09 14.66 0.19
N ASP A 72 -18.05 15.20 -0.42
CA ASP A 72 -18.12 15.89 -1.71
C ASP A 72 -17.93 14.94 -2.90
N SER A 73 -18.01 15.47 -4.12
CA SER A 73 -17.69 14.76 -5.37
C SER A 73 -16.33 14.02 -5.34
N MET A 74 -15.41 14.43 -4.48
CA MET A 74 -14.10 13.80 -4.24
C MET A 74 -14.21 12.34 -3.77
N THR A 75 -15.27 11.99 -3.05
CA THR A 75 -15.54 10.65 -2.50
C THR A 75 -16.67 9.93 -3.21
N ALA A 76 -17.10 10.40 -4.40
CA ALA A 76 -18.17 9.77 -5.16
C ALA A 76 -17.91 8.27 -5.45
N ILE A 77 -16.64 7.87 -5.48
CA ILE A 77 -16.17 6.51 -5.74
C ILE A 77 -15.84 5.74 -4.46
N THR A 78 -15.30 6.45 -3.46
CA THR A 78 -14.89 5.89 -2.16
C THR A 78 -15.87 6.38 -1.11
N GLY A 79 -16.73 5.51 -0.58
CA GLY A 79 -17.74 5.92 0.39
C GLY A 79 -17.16 6.67 1.61
N VAL A 80 -18.01 7.43 2.30
CA VAL A 80 -17.67 8.07 3.58
C VAL A 80 -18.50 7.41 4.67
N ASP A 81 -17.88 7.04 5.77
CA ASP A 81 -18.61 6.48 6.92
C ASP A 81 -19.21 7.57 7.82
N ALA A 82 -20.01 7.16 8.81
CA ALA A 82 -20.69 8.08 9.72
C ALA A 82 -19.74 8.95 10.57
N GLU A 83 -18.45 8.59 10.64
CA GLU A 83 -17.42 9.34 11.38
C GLU A 83 -16.62 10.28 10.45
N GLY A 84 -17.03 10.39 9.17
CA GLY A 84 -16.37 11.21 8.15
C GLY A 84 -15.12 10.55 7.54
N MET A 85 -14.85 9.27 7.82
CA MET A 85 -13.68 8.58 7.28
C MET A 85 -13.94 8.12 5.85
N VAL A 86 -12.95 8.31 4.98
CA VAL A 86 -13.01 7.77 3.61
C VAL A 86 -12.79 6.27 3.65
N VAL A 87 -13.78 5.50 3.24
CA VAL A 87 -13.83 4.04 3.34
C VAL A 87 -14.07 3.38 1.99
N ARG A 88 -13.56 2.16 1.84
CA ARG A 88 -13.85 1.28 0.69
C ARG A 88 -13.93 -0.15 1.21
N GLY A 89 -15.14 -0.69 1.31
CA GLY A 89 -15.37 -2.02 1.89
C GLY A 89 -14.85 -2.10 3.33
N ASP A 90 -13.88 -3.00 3.57
CA ASP A 90 -13.22 -3.21 4.86
C ASP A 90 -11.97 -2.33 5.05
N LEU A 91 -11.69 -1.42 4.11
CA LEU A 91 -10.53 -0.53 4.15
C LEU A 91 -10.93 0.90 4.54
N VAL A 92 -10.01 1.58 5.20
CA VAL A 92 -10.06 3.03 5.49
C VAL A 92 -8.84 3.70 4.89
N LEU A 93 -9.05 4.87 4.29
CA LEU A 93 -7.97 5.69 3.78
C LEU A 93 -7.21 6.29 4.98
N ALA A 94 -5.92 6.03 5.03
CA ALA A 94 -5.03 6.59 6.02
C ALA A 94 -3.98 7.48 5.36
N THR A 95 -3.62 8.55 6.05
CA THR A 95 -2.64 9.54 5.64
C THR A 95 -1.56 9.71 6.69
N ARG A 96 -0.44 10.29 6.26
CA ARG A 96 0.63 10.76 7.13
C ARG A 96 1.38 11.90 6.42
N PRO A 97 2.10 12.77 7.15
CA PRO A 97 2.96 13.77 6.53
C PRO A 97 4.01 13.12 5.63
N LYS A 98 4.18 13.63 4.41
CA LYS A 98 5.12 13.07 3.43
C LYS A 98 6.55 13.06 3.95
N ALA A 99 6.97 14.13 4.64
CA ALA A 99 8.29 14.19 5.29
C ALA A 99 8.54 13.03 6.27
N LEU A 100 7.53 12.61 7.03
CA LEU A 100 7.62 11.45 7.91
C LEU A 100 7.68 10.14 7.11
N GLY A 101 6.94 10.09 6.01
CA GLY A 101 6.98 8.98 5.08
C GLY A 101 8.33 8.77 4.41
N ASP A 102 8.97 9.84 3.96
CA ASP A 102 10.32 9.84 3.37
C ASP A 102 11.36 9.36 4.38
N ARG A 103 11.38 9.93 5.59
CA ARG A 103 12.28 9.46 6.67
C ARG A 103 12.11 7.98 6.96
N HIS A 104 10.88 7.48 6.94
CA HIS A 104 10.61 6.05 7.15
C HIS A 104 11.13 5.20 5.98
N ARG A 105 10.93 5.64 4.73
CA ARG A 105 11.48 4.98 3.53
C ARG A 105 13.01 4.92 3.60
N ASP A 106 13.65 6.02 3.96
CA ASP A 106 15.10 6.11 4.09
C ASP A 106 15.62 5.20 5.21
N PHE A 107 14.96 5.19 6.37
CA PHE A 107 15.28 4.27 7.45
C PHE A 107 15.20 2.80 7.00
N LEU A 108 14.13 2.42 6.29
CA LEU A 108 13.97 1.06 5.77
C LEU A 108 15.04 0.73 4.73
N LYS A 109 15.40 1.67 3.86
CA LYS A 109 16.47 1.52 2.86
C LYS A 109 17.83 1.31 3.52
N GLN A 110 18.17 2.14 4.50
CA GLN A 110 19.41 2.00 5.28
C GLN A 110 19.44 0.67 6.04
N ARG A 111 18.33 0.29 6.66
CA ARG A 111 18.20 -0.98 7.37
C ARG A 111 18.42 -2.17 6.44
N ARG A 112 17.79 -2.18 5.25
CA ARG A 112 18.00 -3.21 4.22
C ARG A 112 19.45 -3.26 3.75
N ALA A 113 20.08 -2.10 3.52
CA ALA A 113 21.48 -2.04 3.13
C ALA A 113 22.41 -2.67 4.20
N ARG A 114 22.15 -2.41 5.49
CA ARG A 114 22.90 -3.01 6.60
C ARG A 114 22.71 -4.52 6.68
N TYR A 115 21.48 -5.01 6.58
CA TYR A 115 21.22 -6.46 6.58
C TYR A 115 21.88 -7.16 5.38
N ASN A 116 21.84 -6.54 4.20
CA ASN A 116 22.53 -7.07 3.02
C ASN A 116 24.06 -7.11 3.22
N GLY A 117 24.64 -6.08 3.84
CA GLY A 117 26.06 -6.07 4.21
C GLY A 117 26.40 -7.19 5.20
N TYR A 118 25.64 -7.29 6.30
CA TYR A 118 25.81 -8.31 7.32
C TYR A 118 25.71 -9.74 6.75
N ASN A 119 24.72 -9.99 5.89
CA ASN A 119 24.55 -11.31 5.27
C ASN A 119 25.72 -11.66 4.36
N LYS A 120 26.27 -10.69 3.62
CA LYS A 120 27.45 -10.91 2.78
C LYS A 120 28.69 -11.20 3.61
N GLU A 121 28.89 -10.49 4.72
CA GLU A 121 29.98 -10.75 5.66
C GLU A 121 29.85 -12.13 6.30
N LYS A 122 28.66 -12.49 6.79
CA LYS A 122 28.38 -13.82 7.35
C LYS A 122 28.55 -14.94 6.33
N ALA A 123 28.05 -14.74 5.11
CA ALA A 123 28.24 -15.71 4.03
C ALA A 123 29.73 -15.89 3.68
N ARG A 124 30.52 -14.81 3.75
CA ARG A 124 31.97 -14.87 3.55
C ARG A 124 32.68 -15.63 4.68
N GLU A 125 32.37 -15.33 5.95
CA GLU A 125 32.89 -16.07 7.12
C GLU A 125 32.57 -17.57 7.03
N LEU A 126 31.34 -17.91 6.63
CA LEU A 126 30.92 -19.30 6.42
C LEU A 126 31.69 -19.97 5.28
N ARG A 127 31.92 -19.29 4.15
CA ARG A 127 32.74 -19.83 3.06
C ARG A 127 34.19 -20.04 3.48
N ASP A 128 34.77 -19.09 4.21
CA ASP A 128 36.16 -19.17 4.68
C ASP A 128 36.33 -20.33 5.68
N SER A 129 35.43 -20.49 6.65
CA SER A 129 35.44 -21.60 7.61
C SER A 129 35.22 -22.97 6.97
N ILE A 130 34.33 -23.09 5.97
CA ILE A 130 34.12 -24.32 5.20
C ILE A 130 35.38 -24.70 4.40
N ARG A 131 36.07 -23.69 3.83
CA ARG A 131 37.35 -23.89 3.14
C ARG A 131 38.43 -24.37 4.10
N GLU A 132 38.54 -23.74 5.27
CA GLU A 132 39.51 -24.14 6.31
C GLU A 132 39.23 -25.54 6.88
N ALA A 133 37.97 -25.94 6.96
CA ALA A 133 37.57 -27.29 7.39
C ALA A 133 37.78 -28.38 6.32
N GLY A 134 38.26 -28.05 5.12
CA GLY A 134 38.50 -29.03 4.04
C GLY A 134 37.23 -29.57 3.38
N LEU A 135 36.06 -28.98 3.64
CA LEU A 135 34.75 -29.42 3.14
C LEU A 135 34.35 -28.74 1.80
N GLY A 136 35.27 -27.99 1.20
CA GLY A 136 35.01 -27.09 0.06
C GLY A 136 34.51 -27.76 -1.23
N ALA A 137 34.64 -29.07 -1.40
CA ALA A 137 34.21 -29.77 -2.62
C ALA A 137 32.69 -30.02 -2.70
N HIS A 138 31.96 -29.98 -1.58
CA HIS A 138 30.53 -30.35 -1.53
C HIS A 138 29.59 -29.31 -0.92
N ALA A 139 30.11 -28.25 -0.29
CA ALA A 139 29.28 -27.27 0.41
C ALA A 139 29.00 -26.02 -0.45
N LYS A 140 27.75 -25.86 -0.89
CA LYS A 140 27.24 -24.60 -1.48
C LYS A 140 26.71 -23.70 -0.37
N VAL A 141 27.38 -22.57 -0.13
CA VAL A 141 26.88 -21.51 0.77
C VAL A 141 25.95 -20.61 -0.03
N TYR A 142 24.65 -20.81 0.16
CA TYR A 142 23.62 -19.94 -0.40
C TYR A 142 23.53 -18.64 0.40
N GLU A 143 23.60 -17.51 -0.29
CA GLU A 143 23.29 -16.20 0.29
C GLU A 143 21.76 -16.13 0.49
N GLY A 144 21.28 -16.64 1.63
CA GLY A 144 19.85 -16.67 1.93
C GLY A 144 19.31 -15.34 2.44
N TYR A 145 18.47 -14.69 1.63
CA TYR A 145 17.04 -14.63 1.94
C TYR A 145 16.31 -15.09 0.68
N GLU A 146 15.72 -16.29 0.72
CA GLU A 146 14.65 -16.60 -0.22
C GLU A 146 13.45 -15.71 0.14
N ASP A 147 12.99 -14.96 -0.84
CA ASP A 147 11.79 -14.12 -0.77
C ASP A 147 10.59 -15.00 -0.43
N ASN A 148 10.15 -14.97 0.83
CA ASN A 148 8.76 -15.29 1.16
C ASN A 148 7.92 -14.05 0.85
N THR A 149 7.62 -13.87 -0.43
CA THR A 149 6.52 -13.01 -0.91
C THR A 149 5.24 -13.80 -1.03
#